data_AF-A3MXL7-F1
#
_entry.id   AF-A3MXL7-F1
#
_cell.length_a   1.000
_cell.length_b   1.000
_cell.length_c   1.000
_cell.angle_alpha   90.00
_cell.angle_beta   90.00
_cell.angle_gamma   90.00
#
_symmetry.space_group_name_H-M   'P 1'
#
loop_
_entity.id
_entity.type
_entity.pdbx_description
1 polymer ?
#
loop_
_entity_poly.entity_id
_entity_poly.type
_entity_poly.pdbx_seq_one_letter_code
_entity_poly.pdbx_strand_id
1 'polypeptide(L)'
;MATFTTPCVVLVGVVGGRAVYLELDSGKRVEEFVGVDVDSAAPAVVGDFLEGHLAVTSYSATIVKGVALLKPAYVLDAEGLRPLVKKAVTVRSVKAKEFGSWEPLWNKPVFLQRSSPTVAVGFSRAGALLHINAVPSNVEIAEKALAVARILQRGGELHMNCTCRLGLMPVEIFVRRDGRYIVAKFYLNASSPRSGKAFFIAGEGGNVLERREVGLAEAEVAAYEFLSKLKA
;
A
#
# COMPACT_ATOMS: atom_id res chain seq x y z
N MET A 1 -13.72 2.26 2.23
CA MET A 1 -13.14 2.37 0.88
C MET A 1 -13.86 3.44 0.08
N ALA A 2 -13.14 4.45 -0.40
CA ALA A 2 -13.63 5.50 -1.29
C ALA A 2 -13.43 5.15 -2.77
N THR A 3 -14.32 5.64 -3.64
CA THR A 3 -14.30 5.35 -5.09
C THR A 3 -14.53 6.61 -5.93
N PHE A 4 -13.74 6.76 -6.99
CA PHE A 4 -13.67 7.94 -7.87
C PHE A 4 -13.63 7.52 -9.35
N THR A 5 -14.27 8.28 -10.22
CA THR A 5 -14.28 8.02 -11.67
C THR A 5 -13.03 8.62 -12.29
N THR A 6 -12.30 7.85 -13.09
CA THR A 6 -11.11 8.37 -13.77
C THR A 6 -11.41 8.98 -15.13
N PRO A 7 -10.60 9.96 -15.60
CA PRO A 7 -9.41 10.49 -14.94
C PRO A 7 -9.74 11.36 -13.72
N CYS A 8 -8.94 11.27 -12.67
CA CYS A 8 -9.15 12.08 -11.47
C CYS A 8 -7.82 12.37 -10.73
N VAL A 9 -7.86 13.40 -9.90
CA VAL A 9 -6.87 13.67 -8.86
C VAL A 9 -7.59 13.76 -7.53
N VAL A 10 -7.08 13.03 -6.54
CA VAL A 10 -7.63 12.92 -5.20
C VAL A 10 -6.56 13.27 -4.19
N LEU A 11 -6.89 14.19 -3.29
CA LEU A 11 -6.08 14.53 -2.13
C LEU A 11 -6.49 13.66 -0.95
N VAL A 12 -5.52 13.19 -0.18
CA VAL A 12 -5.73 12.29 0.96
C VAL A 12 -5.07 12.87 2.21
N GLY A 13 -5.74 12.76 3.35
CA GLY A 13 -5.21 13.09 4.66
C GLY A 13 -6.04 12.46 5.77
N VAL A 14 -5.61 12.59 7.02
CA VAL A 14 -6.33 12.11 8.21
C VAL A 14 -6.65 13.29 9.11
N VAL A 15 -7.89 13.39 9.59
CA VAL A 15 -8.35 14.43 10.52
C VAL A 15 -9.31 13.79 11.53
N GLY A 16 -8.99 13.85 12.82
CA GLY A 16 -9.86 13.36 13.89
C GLY A 16 -10.22 11.88 13.75
N GLY A 17 -9.23 11.04 13.46
CA GLY A 17 -9.38 9.59 13.29
C GLY A 17 -10.09 9.18 11.99
N ARG A 18 -10.25 10.10 11.03
CA ARG A 18 -10.92 9.85 9.75
C ARG A 18 -9.98 10.11 8.58
N ALA A 19 -9.88 9.17 7.66
CA ALA A 19 -9.29 9.40 6.36
C ALA A 19 -10.25 10.26 5.52
N VAL A 20 -9.75 11.39 5.03
CA VAL A 20 -10.46 12.36 4.21
C VAL A 20 -9.91 12.27 2.79
N TYR A 21 -10.81 12.22 1.82
CA TYR A 21 -10.51 12.20 0.40
C TYR A 21 -11.21 13.37 -0.29
N LEU A 22 -10.48 14.17 -1.06
CA LEU A 22 -11.03 15.29 -1.83
C LEU A 22 -10.66 15.15 -3.30
N GLU A 23 -11.65 14.89 -4.16
CA GLU A 23 -11.47 14.88 -5.62
C GLU A 23 -11.47 16.31 -6.17
N LEU A 24 -10.43 16.67 -6.92
CA LEU A 24 -10.22 18.06 -7.35
C LEU A 24 -11.22 18.54 -8.40
N ASP A 25 -11.57 17.69 -9.36
CA ASP A 25 -12.37 18.12 -10.52
C ASP A 25 -13.84 18.31 -10.15
N SER A 26 -14.39 17.43 -9.31
CA SER A 26 -15.81 17.47 -8.89
C SER A 26 -16.02 18.18 -7.55
N GLY A 27 -14.97 18.37 -6.75
CA GLY A 27 -15.08 18.79 -5.35
C GLY A 27 -15.63 17.71 -4.42
N LYS A 28 -15.83 16.48 -4.91
CA LYS A 28 -16.37 15.38 -4.11
C LYS A 28 -15.46 15.10 -2.91
N ARG A 29 -16.04 15.22 -1.71
CA ARG A 29 -15.41 14.86 -0.45
C ARG A 29 -15.98 13.56 0.10
N VAL A 30 -15.12 12.65 0.52
CA VAL A 30 -15.48 11.39 1.18
C VAL A 30 -14.68 11.26 2.47
N GLU A 31 -15.30 10.74 3.51
CA GLU A 31 -14.63 10.50 4.80
C GLU A 31 -14.86 9.06 5.26
N GLU A 32 -13.83 8.43 5.80
CA GLU A 32 -13.85 7.06 6.30
C GLU A 32 -13.20 7.01 7.68
N PHE A 33 -13.88 6.39 8.66
CA PHE A 33 -13.32 6.21 9.99
C PHE A 33 -12.20 5.17 9.96
N VAL A 34 -10.99 5.57 10.37
CA VAL A 34 -9.82 4.70 10.50
C VAL A 34 -9.43 4.46 11.96
N GLY A 35 -9.92 5.28 12.89
CA GLY A 35 -9.75 5.08 14.33
C GLY A 35 -8.35 5.37 14.88
N VAL A 36 -7.46 5.92 14.06
CA VAL A 36 -6.12 6.37 14.48
C VAL A 36 -5.84 7.76 13.90
N ASP A 37 -5.22 8.61 14.70
CA ASP A 37 -4.67 9.88 14.26
C ASP A 37 -3.20 9.73 13.90
N VAL A 38 -2.77 10.49 12.90
CA VAL A 38 -1.39 10.56 12.43
C VAL A 38 -1.04 12.02 12.17
N ASP A 39 0.25 12.37 12.12
CA ASP A 39 0.64 13.72 11.74
C ASP A 39 0.30 13.96 10.26
N SER A 40 -0.87 14.56 10.01
CA SER A 40 -1.43 14.75 8.69
C SER A 40 -1.86 16.20 8.48
N ALA A 41 -1.93 16.61 7.22
CA ALA A 41 -2.63 17.83 6.82
C ALA A 41 -4.01 17.49 6.25
N ALA A 42 -4.99 18.35 6.51
CA ALA A 42 -6.32 18.21 5.96
C ALA A 42 -6.28 18.46 4.44
N PRO A 43 -6.96 17.63 3.63
CA PRO A 43 -7.07 17.86 2.19
C PRO A 43 -7.79 19.18 1.88
N ALA A 44 -7.14 20.07 1.15
CA ALA A 44 -7.69 21.36 0.75
C ALA A 44 -7.02 21.90 -0.53
N VAL A 45 -7.65 22.92 -1.11
CA VAL A 45 -7.05 23.78 -2.14
C VAL A 45 -6.88 25.16 -1.51
N VAL A 46 -5.63 25.63 -1.40
CA VAL A 46 -5.29 26.92 -0.78
C VAL A 46 -4.58 27.78 -1.82
N GLY A 47 -5.31 28.77 -2.34
CA GLY A 47 -4.86 29.53 -3.51
C GLY A 47 -4.71 28.61 -4.72
N ASP A 48 -3.51 28.56 -5.30
CA ASP A 48 -3.19 27.63 -6.40
C ASP A 48 -2.59 26.30 -5.91
N PHE A 49 -2.32 26.14 -4.61
CA PHE A 49 -1.64 24.96 -4.07
C PHE A 49 -2.61 23.92 -3.51
N LEU A 50 -2.22 22.67 -3.65
CA LEU A 50 -2.90 21.53 -3.05
C LEU A 50 -2.31 21.23 -1.68
N GLU A 51 -3.16 21.11 -0.68
CA GLU A 51 -2.80 20.73 0.68
C GLU A 51 -3.35 19.36 1.05
N GLY A 52 -2.64 18.66 1.93
CA GLY A 52 -2.98 17.31 2.35
C GLY A 52 -1.74 16.52 2.70
N HIS A 53 -1.92 15.23 2.91
CA HIS A 53 -0.81 14.30 3.12
C HIS A 53 -0.26 13.78 1.79
N LEU A 54 -1.18 13.37 0.90
CA LEU A 54 -0.85 12.73 -0.36
C LEU A 54 -1.74 13.31 -1.47
N ALA A 55 -1.16 13.53 -2.64
CA ALA A 55 -1.91 13.71 -3.88
C ALA A 55 -1.76 12.46 -4.73
N VAL A 56 -2.89 11.94 -5.23
CA VAL A 56 -2.91 10.76 -6.10
C VAL A 56 -3.69 11.08 -7.34
N THR A 57 -3.19 10.61 -8.47
CA THR A 57 -3.89 10.69 -9.72
C THR A 57 -4.05 9.31 -10.35
N SER A 58 -5.11 9.13 -11.12
CA SER A 58 -5.27 7.96 -11.96
C SER A 58 -5.75 8.31 -13.35
N TYR A 59 -5.08 7.73 -14.34
CA TYR A 59 -5.36 7.85 -15.76
C TYR A 59 -5.40 6.45 -16.39
N SER A 60 -6.45 6.12 -17.14
CA SER A 60 -6.54 4.81 -17.82
C SER A 60 -6.49 3.59 -16.88
N ALA A 61 -6.39 2.37 -17.43
CA ALA A 61 -6.58 1.12 -16.71
C ALA A 61 -5.47 0.79 -15.68
N THR A 62 -4.24 1.27 -15.87
CA THR A 62 -3.06 0.83 -15.10
C THR A 62 -2.28 1.94 -14.42
N ILE A 63 -2.60 3.21 -14.66
CA ILE A 63 -1.81 4.33 -14.11
C ILE A 63 -2.48 4.82 -12.85
N VAL A 64 -1.84 4.54 -11.72
CA VAL A 64 -2.06 5.25 -10.45
C VAL A 64 -0.72 5.79 -10.01
N LYS A 65 -0.63 7.11 -9.85
CA LYS A 65 0.59 7.79 -9.41
C LYS A 65 0.31 8.71 -8.25
N GLY A 66 1.30 8.96 -7.40
CA GLY A 66 1.16 9.91 -6.31
C GLY A 66 2.46 10.50 -5.82
N VAL A 67 2.30 11.51 -4.97
CA VAL A 67 3.37 12.27 -4.32
C VAL A 67 2.92 12.68 -2.93
N ALA A 68 3.87 12.77 -2.00
CA ALA A 68 3.63 13.38 -0.70
C ALA A 68 3.49 14.91 -0.86
N LEU A 69 2.61 15.52 -0.07
CA LEU A 69 2.36 16.97 -0.09
C LEU A 69 3.04 17.66 1.10
N LEU A 70 2.31 18.05 2.13
CA LEU A 70 2.85 18.82 3.26
C LEU A 70 3.59 17.94 4.26
N LYS A 71 3.14 16.69 4.40
CA LYS A 71 3.67 15.69 5.33
C LYS A 71 4.30 14.52 4.57
N PRO A 72 5.32 13.85 5.12
CA PRO A 72 6.01 12.75 4.45
C PRO A 72 5.15 11.48 4.46
N ALA A 73 5.00 10.84 3.30
CA ALA A 73 4.40 9.51 3.18
C ALA A 73 5.43 8.49 2.69
N TYR A 74 5.18 7.20 2.91
CA TYR A 74 6.15 6.14 2.65
C TYR A 74 5.52 4.99 1.87
N VAL A 75 6.05 4.67 0.69
CA VAL A 75 5.59 3.53 -0.09
C VAL A 75 6.30 2.27 0.37
N LEU A 76 5.54 1.20 0.56
CA LEU A 76 6.06 -0.14 0.81
C LEU A 76 6.16 -0.91 -0.51
N ASP A 77 7.36 -1.24 -0.93
CA ASP A 77 7.61 -2.16 -2.04
C ASP A 77 8.86 -3.04 -1.80
N ALA A 78 9.27 -3.81 -2.80
CA ALA A 78 10.33 -4.83 -2.65
C ALA A 78 11.68 -4.23 -2.21
N GLU A 79 11.91 -2.92 -2.43
CA GLU A 79 13.13 -2.25 -2.00
C GLU A 79 13.06 -1.75 -0.54
N GLY A 80 11.86 -1.67 0.03
CA GLY A 80 11.66 -1.28 1.43
C GLY A 80 10.45 -0.39 1.66
N LEU A 81 10.41 0.18 2.87
CA LEU A 81 9.52 1.27 3.23
C LEU A 81 10.25 2.59 2.95
N ARG A 82 10.09 3.11 1.73
CA ARG A 82 10.81 4.30 1.23
C ARG A 82 9.94 5.54 1.28
N PRO A 83 10.51 6.72 1.56
CA PRO A 83 9.75 7.97 1.46
C PRO A 83 9.29 8.19 0.02
N LEU A 84 8.04 8.63 -0.14
CA LEU A 84 7.54 9.18 -1.39
C LEU A 84 8.15 10.56 -1.65
N VAL A 85 8.34 10.89 -2.92
CA VAL A 85 8.75 12.22 -3.35
C VAL A 85 7.75 13.24 -2.82
N LYS A 86 8.27 14.19 -2.03
CA LYS A 86 7.52 15.35 -1.55
C LYS A 86 7.53 16.42 -2.64
N LYS A 87 6.34 16.90 -3.03
CA LYS A 87 6.21 17.93 -4.08
C LYS A 87 5.14 18.95 -3.70
N ALA A 88 5.45 20.23 -3.91
CA ALA A 88 4.42 21.26 -3.94
C ALA A 88 3.65 21.12 -5.25
N VAL A 89 2.38 20.74 -5.17
CA VAL A 89 1.52 20.53 -6.33
C VAL A 89 0.55 21.70 -6.45
N THR A 90 0.38 22.20 -7.66
CA THR A 90 -0.59 23.26 -7.94
C THR A 90 -1.77 22.74 -8.76
N VAL A 91 -2.91 23.42 -8.67
CA VAL A 91 -4.09 23.15 -9.51
C VAL A 91 -3.71 23.25 -11.00
N ARG A 92 -2.89 24.24 -11.38
CA ARG A 92 -2.38 24.38 -12.74
C ARG A 92 -1.57 23.16 -13.20
N SER A 93 -0.64 22.65 -12.38
CA SER A 93 0.19 21.49 -12.74
C SER A 93 -0.64 20.22 -12.96
N VAL A 94 -1.72 20.06 -12.18
CA VAL A 94 -2.68 18.97 -12.35
C VAL A 94 -3.43 19.10 -13.68
N LYS A 95 -3.96 20.29 -14.00
CA LYS A 95 -4.69 20.53 -15.24
C LYS A 95 -3.82 20.38 -16.49
N ALA A 96 -2.54 20.76 -16.40
CA ALA A 96 -1.54 20.57 -17.44
C ALA A 96 -1.04 19.11 -17.57
N LYS A 97 -1.50 18.23 -16.68
CA LYS A 97 -1.18 16.80 -16.63
C LYS A 97 0.29 16.45 -16.37
N GLU A 98 0.96 17.23 -15.51
CA GLU A 98 2.39 17.10 -15.22
C GLU A 98 2.73 16.02 -14.17
N PHE A 99 2.32 14.77 -14.44
CA PHE A 99 2.48 13.63 -13.53
C PHE A 99 3.65 12.71 -13.89
N GLY A 100 4.46 13.08 -14.88
CA GLY A 100 5.62 12.29 -15.31
C GLY A 100 6.53 11.94 -14.14
N SER A 101 6.76 12.90 -13.25
CA SER A 101 7.63 12.78 -12.07
C SER A 101 6.98 12.18 -10.83
N TRP A 102 5.71 11.75 -10.90
CA TRP A 102 5.01 11.17 -9.74
C TRP A 102 5.26 9.65 -9.70
N GLU A 103 5.29 9.08 -8.51
CA GLU A 103 5.65 7.68 -8.31
C GLU A 103 4.46 6.74 -8.54
N PRO A 104 4.65 5.55 -9.13
CA PRO A 104 3.58 4.58 -9.32
C PRO A 104 3.15 3.97 -7.98
N LEU A 105 1.86 4.05 -7.67
CA LEU A 105 1.27 3.56 -6.40
C LEU A 105 0.27 2.42 -6.59
N TRP A 106 0.05 1.96 -7.82
CA TRP A 106 -0.92 0.89 -8.07
C TRP A 106 -0.51 -0.39 -7.32
N ASN A 107 -1.41 -0.90 -6.47
CA ASN A 107 -1.20 -2.07 -5.63
C ASN A 107 0.06 -1.99 -4.72
N LYS A 108 0.51 -0.78 -4.40
CA LYS A 108 1.53 -0.52 -3.38
C LYS A 108 0.89 0.22 -2.22
N PRO A 109 0.97 -0.28 -0.98
CA PRO A 109 0.44 0.43 0.16
C PRO A 109 1.38 1.58 0.53
N VAL A 110 0.78 2.71 0.91
CA VAL A 110 1.46 3.92 1.35
C VAL A 110 1.13 4.19 2.80
N PHE A 111 2.16 4.26 3.64
CA PHE A 111 2.07 4.61 5.04
C PHE A 111 2.16 6.12 5.20
N LEU A 112 1.23 6.72 5.93
CA LEU A 112 1.21 8.16 6.16
C LEU A 112 2.27 8.62 7.18
N GLN A 113 2.85 7.71 7.96
CA GLN A 113 4.03 8.01 8.76
C GLN A 113 4.83 6.74 9.02
N ARG A 114 6.12 6.91 9.36
CA ARG A 114 7.08 5.84 9.69
C ARG A 114 7.19 5.58 11.19
N SER A 115 6.11 5.84 11.92
CA SER A 115 5.96 5.55 13.34
C SER A 115 4.61 4.90 13.57
N SER A 116 4.48 4.22 14.70
CA SER A 116 3.28 3.49 15.08
C SER A 116 2.51 4.21 16.18
N PRO A 117 1.16 4.25 16.15
CA PRO A 117 0.26 3.74 15.09
C PRO A 117 0.33 4.58 13.81
N THR A 118 -0.15 4.06 12.68
CA THR A 118 -0.15 4.78 11.39
C THR A 118 -1.37 4.40 10.55
N VAL A 119 -1.52 5.01 9.37
CA VAL A 119 -2.54 4.65 8.38
C VAL A 119 -1.85 4.15 7.13
N ALA A 120 -2.23 2.95 6.69
CA ALA A 120 -1.86 2.43 5.38
C ALA A 120 -2.97 2.75 4.38
N VAL A 121 -2.61 3.40 3.28
CA VAL A 121 -3.50 3.77 2.18
C VAL A 121 -3.12 2.94 0.96
N GLY A 122 -4.09 2.22 0.41
CA GLY A 122 -3.91 1.39 -0.76
C GLY A 122 -4.71 1.90 -1.95
N PHE A 123 -4.14 1.76 -3.14
CA PHE A 123 -4.76 2.20 -4.39
C PHE A 123 -4.94 1.02 -5.34
N SER A 124 -6.15 0.88 -5.86
CA SER A 124 -6.49 -0.15 -6.84
C SER A 124 -7.48 0.36 -7.86
N ARG A 125 -7.64 -0.39 -8.95
CA ARG A 125 -8.48 -0.03 -10.09
C ARG A 125 -9.46 -1.15 -10.41
N ALA A 126 -10.65 -0.78 -10.84
CA ALA A 126 -11.60 -1.67 -11.49
C ALA A 126 -12.31 -0.92 -12.63
N GLY A 127 -11.95 -1.23 -13.88
CA GLY A 127 -12.46 -0.50 -15.05
C GLY A 127 -12.12 0.99 -14.96
N ALA A 128 -13.13 1.85 -15.01
CA ALA A 128 -13.01 3.31 -14.94
C ALA A 128 -12.95 3.85 -13.50
N LEU A 129 -12.88 3.00 -12.48
CA LEU A 129 -12.95 3.42 -11.07
C LEU A 129 -11.60 3.30 -10.36
N LEU A 130 -11.17 4.39 -9.71
CA LEU A 130 -10.09 4.40 -8.73
C LEU A 130 -10.69 4.10 -7.36
N HIS A 131 -10.19 3.04 -6.73
CA HIS A 131 -10.52 2.69 -5.35
C HIS A 131 -9.36 3.06 -4.44
N ILE A 132 -9.68 3.81 -3.39
CA ILE A 132 -8.75 4.17 -2.33
C ILE A 132 -9.26 3.56 -1.04
N ASN A 133 -8.43 2.76 -0.40
CA ASN A 133 -8.73 2.13 0.88
C ASN A 133 -7.74 2.62 1.92
N ALA A 134 -8.21 3.02 3.10
CA ALA A 134 -7.35 3.39 4.22
C ALA A 134 -7.66 2.51 5.42
N VAL A 135 -6.63 1.98 6.07
CA VAL A 135 -6.78 1.13 7.25
C VAL A 135 -5.83 1.60 8.35
N PRO A 136 -6.23 1.51 9.64
CA PRO A 136 -5.28 1.63 10.72
C PRO A 136 -4.22 0.54 10.57
N SER A 137 -2.96 0.90 10.78
CA SER A 137 -1.82 0.02 10.53
C SER A 137 -0.69 0.24 11.52
N ASN A 138 0.31 -0.62 11.44
CA ASN A 138 1.49 -0.64 12.30
C ASN A 138 2.74 -0.81 11.42
N VAL A 139 3.77 0.00 11.63
CA VAL A 139 5.00 -0.03 10.81
C VAL A 139 5.72 -1.38 10.96
N GLU A 140 5.63 -2.00 12.13
CA GLU A 140 6.22 -3.30 12.47
C GLU A 140 5.70 -4.42 11.56
N ILE A 141 4.46 -4.35 11.07
CA ILE A 141 3.92 -5.32 10.11
C ILE A 141 4.65 -5.20 8.77
N ALA A 142 4.86 -3.96 8.31
CA ALA A 142 5.60 -3.69 7.08
C ALA A 142 7.07 -4.12 7.21
N GLU A 143 7.71 -3.83 8.34
CA GLU A 143 9.07 -4.25 8.62
C GLU A 143 9.21 -5.77 8.65
N LYS A 144 8.26 -6.48 9.27
CA LYS A 144 8.25 -7.95 9.26
C LYS A 144 8.05 -8.52 7.87
N ALA A 145 7.14 -7.95 7.08
CA ALA A 145 6.96 -8.33 5.68
C ALA A 145 8.27 -8.15 4.89
N LEU A 146 8.97 -7.04 5.07
CA LEU A 146 10.27 -6.78 4.43
C LEU A 146 11.37 -7.74 4.88
N ALA A 147 11.43 -8.07 6.18
CA ALA A 147 12.38 -9.05 6.70
C ALA A 147 12.16 -10.44 6.06
N VAL A 148 10.90 -10.88 5.98
CA VAL A 148 10.53 -12.12 5.30
C VAL A 148 10.81 -12.06 3.80
N ALA A 149 10.55 -10.93 3.14
CA ALA A 149 10.89 -10.74 1.73
C ALA A 149 12.39 -10.94 1.48
N ARG A 150 13.25 -10.32 2.29
CA ARG A 150 14.72 -10.47 2.19
C ARG A 150 15.18 -11.92 2.36
N ILE A 151 14.57 -12.65 3.28
CA ILE A 151 14.86 -14.08 3.48
C ILE A 151 14.44 -14.85 2.23
N LEU A 152 13.18 -14.72 1.82
CA LEU A 152 12.61 -15.48 0.71
C LEU A 152 13.30 -15.15 -0.63
N GLN A 153 13.79 -13.93 -0.84
CA GLN A 153 14.53 -13.52 -2.06
C GLN A 153 15.73 -14.43 -2.36
N ARG A 154 16.31 -15.07 -1.35
CA ARG A 154 17.39 -16.07 -1.53
C ARG A 154 16.94 -17.30 -2.31
N GLY A 155 15.63 -17.52 -2.43
CA GLY A 155 15.01 -18.65 -3.12
C GLY A 155 14.78 -18.44 -4.61
N GLY A 156 14.79 -17.21 -5.12
CA GLY A 156 14.53 -16.92 -6.53
C GLY A 156 14.03 -15.50 -6.80
N GLU A 157 13.28 -15.35 -7.90
CA GLU A 157 12.70 -14.06 -8.31
C GLU A 157 11.60 -13.64 -7.33
N LEU A 158 11.76 -12.46 -6.72
CA LEU A 158 10.83 -11.91 -5.74
C LEU A 158 9.93 -10.84 -6.36
N HIS A 159 8.63 -10.95 -6.08
CA HIS A 159 7.65 -9.91 -6.32
C HIS A 159 6.91 -9.60 -5.03
N MET A 160 6.62 -8.32 -4.81
CA MET A 160 5.77 -7.90 -3.69
C MET A 160 4.64 -7.04 -4.23
N ASN A 161 3.42 -7.36 -3.80
CA ASN A 161 2.20 -6.72 -4.27
C ASN A 161 1.21 -6.58 -3.12
N CYS A 162 0.36 -5.57 -3.14
CA CYS A 162 -0.73 -5.44 -2.18
C CYS A 162 -2.09 -5.51 -2.87
N THR A 163 -2.98 -6.34 -2.37
CA THR A 163 -4.38 -6.32 -2.80
C THR A 163 -5.12 -5.19 -2.07
N CYS A 164 -4.83 -3.95 -2.45
CA CYS A 164 -5.27 -2.73 -1.77
C CYS A 164 -6.79 -2.58 -1.64
N ARG A 165 -7.57 -3.19 -2.54
CA ARG A 165 -9.05 -3.15 -2.52
C ARG A 165 -9.68 -3.87 -1.32
N LEU A 166 -8.95 -4.78 -0.67
CA LEU A 166 -9.49 -5.55 0.44
C LEU A 166 -9.31 -4.80 1.75
N GLY A 167 -10.33 -4.82 2.61
CA GLY A 167 -10.28 -4.17 3.94
C GLY A 167 -9.19 -4.72 4.87
N LEU A 168 -8.70 -5.94 4.63
CA LEU A 168 -7.54 -6.49 5.34
C LEU A 168 -6.19 -5.97 4.79
N MET A 169 -6.21 -5.40 3.58
CA MET A 169 -5.06 -4.88 2.84
C MET A 169 -3.86 -5.86 2.86
N PRO A 170 -3.99 -7.06 2.27
CA PRO A 170 -2.92 -8.03 2.28
C PRO A 170 -1.75 -7.57 1.42
N VAL A 171 -0.54 -7.65 1.97
CA VAL A 171 0.73 -7.60 1.26
C VAL A 171 1.17 -9.03 1.01
N GLU A 172 1.38 -9.35 -0.26
CA GLU A 172 1.76 -10.67 -0.75
C GLU A 172 3.20 -10.58 -1.27
N ILE A 173 4.06 -11.42 -0.70
CA ILE A 173 5.43 -11.63 -1.12
C ILE A 173 5.44 -12.95 -1.86
N PHE A 174 5.70 -12.91 -3.15
CA PHE A 174 5.77 -14.07 -4.01
C PHE A 174 7.21 -14.30 -4.43
N VAL A 175 7.71 -15.51 -4.24
CA VAL A 175 9.02 -15.93 -4.74
C VAL A 175 8.84 -17.16 -5.60
N ARG A 176 9.45 -17.16 -6.80
CA ARG A 176 9.43 -18.34 -7.68
C ARG A 176 10.83 -18.78 -8.10
N ARG A 177 10.94 -20.09 -8.35
CA ARG A 177 12.10 -20.72 -8.96
C ARG A 177 11.68 -22.03 -9.63
N ASP A 178 12.07 -22.21 -10.89
CA ASP A 178 11.97 -23.49 -11.62
C ASP A 178 10.59 -24.19 -11.50
N GLY A 179 9.49 -23.41 -11.65
CA GLY A 179 8.12 -23.92 -11.59
C GLY A 179 7.51 -24.06 -10.19
N ARG A 180 8.32 -23.89 -9.15
CA ARG A 180 7.88 -23.81 -7.75
C ARG A 180 7.75 -22.37 -7.27
N TYR A 181 6.92 -22.19 -6.25
CA TYR A 181 6.69 -20.89 -5.66
C TYR A 181 6.44 -20.93 -4.15
N ILE A 182 6.75 -19.82 -3.50
CA ILE A 182 6.34 -19.48 -2.14
C ILE A 182 5.51 -18.20 -2.20
N VAL A 183 4.40 -18.15 -1.48
CA VAL A 183 3.66 -16.93 -1.18
C VAL A 183 3.67 -16.73 0.33
N ALA A 184 4.18 -15.60 0.82
CA ALA A 184 3.94 -15.13 2.18
C ALA A 184 2.95 -13.97 2.15
N LYS A 185 1.94 -13.98 3.04
CA LYS A 185 0.93 -12.91 3.14
C LYS A 185 0.91 -12.31 4.54
N PHE A 186 0.89 -10.98 4.58
CA PHE A 186 0.75 -10.15 5.77
C PHE A 186 -0.46 -9.23 5.60
N TYR A 187 -1.20 -8.96 6.66
CA TYR A 187 -2.39 -8.10 6.60
C TYR A 187 -2.12 -6.78 7.30
N LEU A 188 -2.19 -5.66 6.58
CA LEU A 188 -1.80 -4.36 7.13
C LEU A 188 -2.83 -3.75 8.07
N ASN A 189 -4.09 -4.19 8.02
CA ASN A 189 -5.13 -3.65 8.90
C ASN A 189 -4.96 -4.14 10.36
N ALA A 190 -4.39 -3.27 11.20
CA ALA A 190 -4.08 -3.56 12.61
C ALA A 190 -5.33 -3.81 13.47
N SER A 191 -6.51 -3.38 13.04
CA SER A 191 -7.78 -3.72 13.72
C SER A 191 -8.22 -5.17 13.49
N SER A 192 -7.60 -5.88 12.54
CA SER A 192 -7.89 -7.29 12.29
C SER A 192 -6.99 -8.20 13.13
N PRO A 193 -7.52 -9.27 13.77
CA PRO A 193 -6.70 -10.31 14.39
C PRO A 193 -5.71 -10.98 13.42
N ARG A 194 -5.99 -10.93 12.11
CA ARG A 194 -5.11 -11.49 11.08
C ARG A 194 -3.80 -10.71 10.91
N SER A 195 -3.74 -9.45 11.37
CA SER A 195 -2.52 -8.63 11.31
C SER A 195 -1.40 -9.15 12.22
N GLY A 196 -1.74 -9.89 13.28
CA GLY A 196 -0.79 -10.56 14.16
C GLY A 196 -0.21 -11.86 13.61
N LYS A 197 -0.50 -12.22 12.35
CA LYS A 197 -0.16 -13.51 11.75
C LYS A 197 0.44 -13.35 10.36
N ALA A 198 1.24 -14.34 9.96
CA ALA A 198 1.79 -14.48 8.63
C ALA A 198 1.35 -15.82 8.01
N PHE A 199 1.00 -15.79 6.73
CA PHE A 199 0.48 -16.96 6.01
C PHE A 199 1.45 -17.35 4.91
N PHE A 200 1.93 -18.58 4.95
CA PHE A 200 2.87 -19.13 3.99
C PHE A 200 2.17 -20.20 3.15
N ILE A 201 2.46 -20.19 1.85
CA ILE A 201 1.99 -21.18 0.89
C ILE A 201 3.19 -21.59 0.06
N ALA A 202 3.45 -22.89 -0.07
CA ALA A 202 4.39 -23.44 -1.04
C ALA A 202 3.61 -24.20 -2.11
N GLY A 203 4.05 -24.11 -3.36
CA GLY A 203 3.36 -24.74 -4.47
C GLY A 203 4.25 -25.01 -5.68
N GLU A 204 3.70 -25.75 -6.63
CA GLU A 204 4.35 -26.17 -7.88
C GLU A 204 3.33 -26.24 -9.02
N GLY A 205 3.63 -25.64 -10.16
CA GLY A 205 2.76 -25.70 -11.35
C GLY A 205 1.33 -25.17 -11.13
N GLY A 206 1.15 -24.25 -10.18
CA GLY A 206 -0.16 -23.72 -9.76
C GLY A 206 -0.89 -24.53 -8.67
N ASN A 207 -0.36 -25.69 -8.28
CA ASN A 207 -0.88 -26.49 -7.18
C ASN A 207 -0.29 -26.05 -5.84
N VAL A 208 -1.11 -26.11 -4.79
CA VAL A 208 -0.66 -25.88 -3.42
C VAL A 208 -0.17 -27.20 -2.84
N LEU A 209 1.09 -27.21 -2.40
CA LEU A 209 1.71 -28.35 -1.74
C LEU A 209 1.60 -28.22 -0.22
N GLU A 210 1.80 -27.01 0.30
CA GLU A 210 1.83 -26.76 1.74
C GLU A 210 1.23 -25.39 2.06
N ARG A 211 0.53 -25.30 3.20
CA ARG A 211 0.08 -24.04 3.78
C ARG A 211 0.37 -24.02 5.26
N ARG A 212 0.81 -22.88 5.76
CA ARG A 212 1.03 -22.68 7.18
C ARG A 212 0.69 -21.26 7.60
N GLU A 213 0.09 -21.15 8.77
CA GLU A 213 -0.18 -19.89 9.45
C GLU A 213 0.68 -19.86 10.71
N VAL A 214 1.40 -18.76 10.93
CA VAL A 214 2.29 -18.58 12.08
C VAL A 214 2.09 -17.21 12.71
N GLY A 215 2.52 -17.04 13.96
CA GLY A 215 2.55 -15.72 14.60
C GLY A 215 3.53 -14.78 13.90
N LEU A 216 3.29 -13.46 13.98
CA LEU A 216 4.16 -12.46 13.36
C LEU A 216 5.62 -12.55 13.85
N ALA A 217 5.82 -12.94 15.12
CA ALA A 217 7.15 -13.14 15.71
C ALA A 217 7.91 -14.32 15.10
N GLU A 218 7.19 -15.35 14.63
CA GLU A 218 7.75 -16.59 14.08
C GLU A 218 7.95 -16.52 12.56
N ALA A 219 7.47 -15.45 11.91
CA ALA A 219 7.39 -15.36 10.45
C ALA A 219 8.75 -15.50 9.76
N GLU A 220 9.83 -14.99 10.35
CA GLU A 220 11.18 -15.11 9.78
C GLU A 220 11.70 -16.55 9.85
N VAL A 221 11.49 -17.24 10.97
CA VAL A 221 11.82 -18.67 11.12
C VAL A 221 11.04 -19.49 10.09
N ALA A 222 9.75 -19.21 9.96
CA ALA A 222 8.89 -19.89 9.00
C ALA A 222 9.34 -19.66 7.55
N ALA A 223 9.84 -18.46 7.22
CA ALA A 223 10.38 -18.15 5.91
C ALA A 223 11.63 -18.98 5.57
N TYR A 224 12.53 -19.17 6.54
CA TYR A 224 13.71 -20.03 6.37
C TYR A 224 13.35 -21.49 6.10
N GLU A 225 12.34 -22.01 6.79
CA GLU A 225 11.87 -23.38 6.58
C GLU A 225 11.24 -23.53 5.18
N PHE A 226 10.45 -22.55 4.75
CA PHE A 226 9.82 -22.55 3.43
C PHE A 226 10.85 -22.44 2.29
N LEU A 227 11.97 -21.75 2.47
CA LEU A 227 13.05 -21.70 1.47
C LEU A 227 13.57 -23.08 1.05
N SER A 228 13.56 -24.07 1.96
CA SER A 228 14.00 -25.43 1.63
C SER A 228 13.14 -26.08 0.53
N LYS A 229 11.87 -25.66 0.43
CA LYS A 229 10.89 -26.19 -0.53
C LYS A 229 11.15 -25.74 -1.98
N LEU A 230 11.90 -24.66 -2.16
CA LEU A 230 12.32 -24.17 -3.49
C LEU A 230 13.62 -24.82 -4.01
N LYS A 231 14.32 -25.61 -3.18
CA LYS A 231 15.64 -26.17 -3.52
C LYS A 231 15.63 -27.66 -3.86
N ALA A 232 14.51 -28.34 -3.65
CA ALA A 232 14.39 -29.79 -3.89
C ALA A 232 14.10 -30.13 -5.35
#